data_AF-A0A8H7YVX8-F1
#
_entry.id   AF-A0A8H7YVX8-F1
#
_cell.length_a   1.000
_cell.length_b   1.000
_cell.length_c   1.000
_cell.angle_alpha   90.00
_cell.angle_beta   90.00
_cell.angle_gamma   90.00
#
_symmetry.space_group_name_H-M   'P 1'
#
loop_
_entity.id
_entity.type
_entity.pdbx_description
1 polymer ?
#
loop_
_entity_poly.entity_id
_entity_poly.type
_entity_poly.pdbx_seq_one_letter_code
_entity_poly.pdbx_strand_id
1 'polypeptide(L)'
;MGLVDMFTDLISSLPFAEAQAEAPPAEDAAPVDDAEKEEPEEEQEEEEEAEEEEVEDIKPKLEEECANSSKCAPAKHHFDECVERVTRNSEDPDFKGPHEDCVEEFFHLQHCATQCAAPKLFRALK
;
A
#
# COMPACT_ATOMS: atom_id res chain seq x y z
N MET A 1 28.83 34.44 3.42
CA MET A 1 28.85 32.97 3.55
C MET A 1 27.49 32.57 4.07
N GLY A 2 26.55 32.44 3.13
CA GLY A 2 25.16 32.13 3.43
C GLY A 2 24.97 30.63 3.60
N LEU A 3 23.82 30.20 4.13
CA LEU A 3 23.48 28.77 4.24
C LEU A 3 23.54 28.05 2.88
N VAL A 4 23.26 28.77 1.78
CA VAL A 4 23.36 28.26 0.41
C VAL A 4 24.79 27.90 -0.01
N ASP A 5 25.81 28.56 0.54
CA ASP A 5 27.22 28.22 0.28
C ASP A 5 27.56 26.85 0.91
N MET A 6 27.06 26.56 2.12
CA MET A 6 27.27 25.26 2.77
C MET A 6 26.63 24.09 2.02
N PHE A 7 25.43 24.28 1.45
CA PHE A 7 24.79 23.22 0.66
C PHE A 7 25.53 22.98 -0.67
N THR A 8 26.09 24.03 -1.27
CA THR A 8 26.85 23.93 -2.53
C THR A 8 28.17 23.19 -2.34
N ASP A 9 28.90 23.47 -1.24
CA ASP A 9 30.13 22.76 -0.89
C ASP A 9 29.86 21.27 -0.57
N LEU A 10 28.72 20.95 0.04
CA LEU A 10 28.33 19.57 0.33
C LEU A 10 28.02 18.79 -0.97
N ILE A 11 27.24 19.37 -1.88
CA ILE A 11 26.88 18.75 -3.17
C ILE A 11 28.13 18.61 -4.05
N SER A 12 29.04 19.58 -4.04
CA SER A 12 30.29 19.53 -4.81
C SER A 12 31.29 18.48 -4.28
N SER A 13 31.19 18.06 -3.02
CA SER A 13 32.07 17.04 -2.43
C SER A 13 31.65 15.60 -2.76
N LEU A 14 30.45 15.41 -3.30
CA LEU A 14 29.96 14.12 -3.71
C LEU A 14 30.56 13.76 -5.07
N PRO A 15 31.19 12.58 -5.23
CA PRO A 15 31.69 12.12 -6.51
C PRO A 15 30.51 11.59 -7.32
N PHE A 16 29.61 12.49 -7.74
CA PHE A 16 28.53 12.14 -8.67
C PHE A 16 29.18 11.73 -10.00
N ALA A 17 29.24 10.43 -10.23
CA ALA A 17 29.46 9.89 -11.56
C ALA A 17 28.31 10.37 -12.45
N GLU A 18 28.63 11.11 -13.51
CA GLU A 18 27.66 11.50 -14.54
C GLU A 18 27.05 10.23 -15.15
N ALA A 19 25.80 9.92 -14.78
CA ALA A 19 25.01 8.93 -15.49
C ALA A 19 24.51 9.58 -16.80
N GLN A 20 25.18 9.30 -17.91
CA GLN A 20 24.65 9.60 -19.24
C GLN A 20 23.40 8.73 -19.49
N ALA A 21 22.21 9.29 -19.28
CA ALA A 21 20.97 8.74 -19.79
C ALA A 21 20.70 9.34 -21.18
N GLU A 22 21.25 8.73 -22.23
CA GLU A 22 20.81 9.00 -23.60
C GLU A 22 19.40 8.41 -23.80
N ALA A 23 18.40 9.30 -23.86
CA ALA A 23 17.04 8.95 -24.26
C ALA A 23 16.91 9.08 -25.79
N PRO A 24 16.46 8.04 -26.53
CA PRO A 24 16.14 8.20 -27.95
C PRO A 24 14.89 9.11 -28.12
N PRO A 25 14.86 9.97 -29.16
CA PRO A 25 13.81 10.97 -29.34
C PRO A 25 12.47 10.38 -29.77
N ALA A 26 11.40 11.04 -29.32
CA ALA A 26 10.03 10.82 -29.74
C ALA A 26 9.79 11.33 -31.18
N GLU A 27 9.18 10.49 -32.02
CA GLU A 27 8.58 10.85 -33.32
C GLU A 27 7.09 10.45 -33.23
N ASP A 28 6.15 11.40 -33.12
CA ASP A 28 5.46 12.18 -34.18
C ASP A 28 4.17 11.49 -34.69
N ALA A 29 3.29 12.32 -35.23
CA ALA A 29 1.83 12.28 -35.11
C ALA A 29 1.05 11.26 -35.98
N ALA A 30 -0.22 11.08 -35.58
CA ALA A 30 -1.31 10.31 -36.20
C ALA A 30 -1.66 10.74 -37.65
N PRO A 31 -2.51 9.99 -38.40
CA PRO A 31 -3.97 10.08 -38.17
C PRO A 31 -4.78 8.79 -38.39
N VAL A 32 -6.01 8.88 -37.91
CA VAL A 32 -7.19 8.01 -38.06
C VAL A 32 -7.70 7.92 -39.51
N ASP A 33 -8.24 6.76 -39.90
CA ASP A 33 -9.28 6.63 -40.92
C ASP A 33 -10.16 5.40 -40.63
N ASP A 34 -11.46 5.57 -40.84
CA ASP A 34 -12.61 4.80 -40.37
C ASP A 34 -13.19 3.97 -41.53
N ALA A 35 -13.43 2.67 -41.36
CA ALA A 35 -14.32 1.89 -42.25
C ALA A 35 -14.71 0.52 -41.65
N GLU A 36 -15.79 0.56 -40.87
CA GLU A 36 -16.87 -0.41 -40.67
C GLU A 36 -16.90 -1.70 -41.56
N LYS A 37 -16.97 -2.89 -40.92
CA LYS A 37 -17.94 -3.94 -41.27
C LYS A 37 -18.03 -5.09 -40.23
N GLU A 38 -19.25 -5.31 -39.75
CA GLU A 38 -19.70 -6.40 -38.86
C GLU A 38 -19.71 -7.80 -39.52
N GLU A 39 -19.22 -8.80 -38.75
CA GLU A 39 -19.76 -10.16 -38.43
C GLU A 39 -20.03 -11.24 -39.52
N PRO A 40 -20.20 -12.54 -39.15
CA PRO A 40 -19.74 -13.33 -37.97
C PRO A 40 -19.23 -14.77 -38.32
N GLU A 41 -19.04 -15.58 -37.26
CA GLU A 41 -18.97 -17.06 -37.19
C GLU A 41 -17.69 -17.78 -37.63
N GLU A 42 -16.93 -18.24 -36.63
CA GLU A 42 -16.48 -19.64 -36.58
C GLU A 42 -16.45 -20.09 -35.11
N GLU A 43 -17.40 -20.98 -34.76
CA GLU A 43 -17.33 -21.86 -33.59
C GLU A 43 -16.14 -22.81 -33.76
N GLN A 44 -15.24 -22.88 -32.78
CA GLN A 44 -14.77 -24.11 -32.10
C GLN A 44 -13.46 -23.87 -31.33
N GLU A 45 -13.24 -24.77 -30.37
CA GLU A 45 -12.13 -24.87 -29.41
C GLU A 45 -12.43 -24.04 -28.15
N GLU A 46 -13.13 -24.58 -27.15
CA GLU A 46 -12.63 -25.66 -26.27
C GLU A 46 -11.24 -25.31 -25.72
N GLU A 47 -11.14 -24.20 -25.00
CA GLU A 47 -10.15 -24.07 -23.93
C GLU A 47 -10.91 -23.95 -22.61
N GLU A 48 -10.66 -24.95 -21.78
CA GLU A 48 -10.97 -24.98 -20.36
C GLU A 48 -10.62 -23.62 -19.73
N GLU A 49 -11.60 -22.75 -19.49
CA GLU A 49 -11.54 -21.83 -18.37
C GLU A 49 -11.63 -22.69 -17.10
N ALA A 50 -10.55 -23.41 -16.82
CA ALA A 50 -10.13 -23.56 -15.45
C ALA A 50 -9.91 -22.13 -14.95
N GLU A 51 -10.98 -21.53 -14.41
CA GLU A 51 -10.85 -20.44 -13.45
C GLU A 51 -9.83 -20.95 -12.43
N GLU A 52 -8.58 -20.53 -12.58
CA GLU A 52 -7.58 -20.64 -11.54
C GLU A 52 -8.16 -19.83 -10.39
N GLU A 53 -8.88 -20.51 -9.50
CA GLU A 53 -9.44 -19.94 -8.28
C GLU A 53 -8.21 -19.46 -7.47
N GLU A 54 -7.88 -18.18 -7.65
CA GLU A 54 -6.69 -17.57 -7.09
C GLU A 54 -6.77 -17.76 -5.58
N VAL A 55 -5.85 -18.56 -5.02
CA VAL A 55 -5.89 -18.91 -3.60
C VAL A 55 -5.73 -17.63 -2.79
N GLU A 56 -6.83 -17.14 -2.22
CA GLU A 56 -6.84 -15.90 -1.45
C GLU A 56 -5.81 -15.94 -0.31
N ASP A 57 -5.12 -14.82 -0.06
CA ASP A 57 -4.24 -14.70 1.09
C ASP A 57 -5.06 -14.83 2.39
N ILE A 58 -4.80 -15.91 3.14
CA ILE A 58 -5.47 -16.21 4.40
C ILE A 58 -4.94 -15.37 5.58
N LYS A 59 -3.78 -14.73 5.43
CA LYS A 59 -3.17 -13.90 6.48
C LYS A 59 -4.10 -12.78 6.98
N PRO A 60 -4.68 -11.91 6.12
CA PRO A 60 -5.55 -10.82 6.59
C PRO A 60 -6.74 -11.34 7.38
N LYS A 61 -7.38 -12.43 6.93
CA LYS A 61 -8.49 -13.07 7.67
C LYS A 61 -8.06 -13.53 9.06
N LEU A 62 -6.89 -14.18 9.17
CA LEU A 62 -6.36 -14.64 10.45
C LEU A 62 -5.98 -13.49 11.39
N GLU A 63 -5.38 -12.42 10.86
CA GLU A 63 -5.02 -11.23 11.65
C GLU A 63 -6.28 -10.51 12.15
N GLU A 64 -7.33 -10.38 11.35
CA GLU A 64 -8.60 -9.78 11.74
C GLU A 64 -9.33 -10.61 12.82
N GLU A 65 -9.43 -11.92 12.64
CA GLU A 65 -9.97 -12.82 13.68
C GLU A 65 -9.20 -12.70 15.00
N CYS A 66 -7.87 -12.62 14.92
CA CYS A 66 -7.01 -12.47 16.09
C CYS A 66 -7.15 -11.09 16.74
N ALA A 67 -7.27 -10.01 15.96
CA ALA A 67 -7.51 -8.66 16.46
C ALA A 67 -8.86 -8.54 17.19
N ASN A 68 -9.90 -9.24 16.71
CA ASN A 68 -11.23 -9.28 17.32
C ASN A 68 -11.36 -10.32 18.45
N SER A 69 -10.29 -11.07 18.76
CA SER A 69 -10.29 -12.05 19.84
C SER A 69 -10.33 -11.38 21.22
N SER A 70 -10.86 -12.09 22.22
CA SER A 70 -10.89 -11.60 23.60
C SER A 70 -9.52 -11.30 24.20
N LYS A 71 -8.45 -11.92 23.68
CA LYS A 71 -7.06 -11.65 24.11
C LYS A 71 -6.55 -10.30 23.61
N CYS A 72 -6.91 -9.92 22.38
CA CYS A 72 -6.46 -8.66 21.78
C CYS A 72 -7.47 -7.51 21.92
N ALA A 73 -8.68 -7.79 22.42
CA ALA A 73 -9.73 -6.79 22.63
C ALA A 73 -9.27 -5.53 23.40
N PRO A 74 -8.45 -5.60 24.47
CA PRO A 74 -7.97 -4.39 25.14
C PRO A 74 -7.07 -3.52 24.26
N ALA A 75 -6.14 -4.13 23.50
CA ALA A 75 -5.28 -3.40 22.58
C ALA A 75 -6.08 -2.78 21.44
N LYS A 76 -7.09 -3.51 20.93
CA LYS A 76 -8.00 -3.00 19.91
C LYS A 76 -8.80 -1.80 20.43
N HIS A 77 -9.35 -1.89 21.63
CA HIS A 77 -10.08 -0.78 22.26
C HIS A 77 -9.22 0.49 22.34
N HIS A 78 -7.97 0.38 22.81
CA HIS A 78 -7.07 1.54 22.88
C HIS A 78 -6.75 2.13 21.50
N PHE A 79 -6.56 1.29 20.49
CA PHE A 79 -6.37 1.75 19.11
C PHE A 79 -7.60 2.47 18.57
N ASP A 80 -8.80 1.89 18.74
CA ASP A 80 -10.05 2.49 18.28
C ASP A 80 -10.29 3.85 18.98
N GLU A 81 -10.04 3.93 20.29
CA GLU A 81 -10.15 5.18 21.07
C GLU A 81 -9.15 6.24 20.60
N CYS A 82 -7.92 5.85 20.26
CA CYS A 82 -6.94 6.75 19.66
C CYS A 82 -7.43 7.26 18.31
N VAL A 83 -7.92 6.38 17.43
CA VAL A 83 -8.40 6.75 16.09
C VAL A 83 -9.56 7.73 16.19
N GLU A 84 -10.53 7.51 17.09
CA GLU A 84 -11.63 8.44 17.32
C GLU A 84 -11.13 9.82 17.76
N ARG A 85 -10.15 9.86 18.66
CA ARG A 85 -9.57 11.11 19.17
C ARG A 85 -8.78 11.87 18.10
N VAL A 86 -7.91 11.18 17.37
CA VAL A 86 -7.11 11.74 16.27
C VAL A 86 -8.02 12.25 15.15
N THR A 87 -9.04 11.47 14.78
CA THR A 87 -10.00 11.87 13.74
C THR A 87 -10.73 13.14 14.15
N ARG A 88 -11.29 13.18 15.38
CA ARG A 88 -11.97 14.38 15.90
C ARG A 88 -11.07 15.62 15.90
N ASN A 89 -9.81 15.46 16.34
CA ASN A 89 -8.87 16.57 16.38
C ASN A 89 -8.42 17.00 14.97
N SER A 90 -8.40 16.08 14.01
CA SER A 90 -8.01 16.35 12.61
C SER A 90 -9.12 17.04 11.82
N GLU A 91 -10.39 16.77 12.17
CA GLU A 91 -11.56 17.39 11.54
C GLU A 91 -11.91 18.77 12.12
N ASP A 92 -11.40 19.11 13.31
CA ASP A 92 -11.64 20.39 13.96
C ASP A 92 -10.72 21.50 13.36
N PRO A 93 -11.27 22.49 12.63
CA PRO A 93 -10.49 23.55 12.00
C PRO A 93 -9.85 24.52 13.00
N ASP A 94 -10.33 24.55 14.25
CA ASP A 94 -9.82 25.40 15.32
C ASP A 94 -8.90 24.63 16.28
N PHE A 95 -8.59 23.35 16.00
CA PHE A 95 -7.68 22.56 16.81
C PHE A 95 -6.26 23.15 16.78
N LYS A 96 -5.78 23.56 17.96
CA LYS A 96 -4.42 24.13 18.16
C LYS A 96 -3.52 23.23 19.00
N GLY A 97 -3.95 21.99 19.26
CA GLY A 97 -3.15 21.01 19.97
C GLY A 97 -2.07 20.39 19.08
N PRO A 98 -1.17 19.58 19.66
CA PRO A 98 -0.26 18.77 18.85
C PRO A 98 -1.05 17.73 18.04
N HIS A 99 -0.60 17.45 16.83
CA HIS A 99 -1.11 16.32 16.06
C HIS A 99 -0.52 15.03 16.64
N GLU A 100 -1.35 14.30 17.38
CA GLU A 100 -1.04 12.93 17.79
C GLU A 100 -1.27 11.93 16.64
N ASP A 101 -0.53 10.84 16.68
CA ASP A 101 -0.73 9.66 15.85
C ASP A 101 -1.08 8.44 16.73
N CYS A 102 -1.54 7.36 16.11
CA CYS A 102 -1.91 6.12 16.79
C CYS A 102 -0.92 4.99 16.54
N VAL A 103 0.33 5.32 16.22
CA VAL A 103 1.33 4.31 15.84
C VAL A 103 1.63 3.40 17.03
N GLU A 104 1.72 3.93 18.24
CA GLU A 104 1.97 3.11 19.42
C GLU A 104 0.85 2.09 19.66
N GLU A 105 -0.41 2.52 19.67
CA GLU A 105 -1.57 1.67 19.87
C GLU A 105 -1.73 0.65 18.73
N PHE A 106 -1.44 1.06 17.49
CA PHE A 106 -1.42 0.16 16.35
C PHE A 106 -0.36 -0.94 16.53
N PHE A 107 0.85 -0.60 17.00
CA PHE A 107 1.89 -1.59 17.26
C PHE A 107 1.50 -2.55 18.37
N HIS A 108 0.80 -2.09 19.42
CA HIS A 108 0.26 -2.98 20.45
C HIS A 108 -0.79 -3.95 19.91
N LEU A 109 -1.74 -3.45 19.12
CA LEU A 109 -2.76 -4.29 18.47
C LEU A 109 -2.11 -5.30 17.53
N GLN A 110 -1.21 -4.84 16.66
CA GLN A 110 -0.60 -5.68 15.65
C GLN A 110 0.37 -6.70 16.26
N HIS A 111 1.08 -6.34 17.33
CA HIS A 111 1.89 -7.29 18.08
C HIS A 111 1.03 -8.44 18.64
N CYS A 112 -0.14 -8.14 19.20
CA CYS A 112 -1.05 -9.15 19.71
C CYS A 112 -1.64 -10.01 18.58
N ALA A 113 -2.15 -9.37 17.52
CA ALA A 113 -2.81 -10.05 16.41
C ALA A 113 -1.84 -10.97 15.66
N THR A 114 -0.62 -10.49 15.35
CA THR A 114 0.40 -11.29 14.63
C THR A 114 0.92 -12.45 15.46
N GLN A 115 1.11 -12.30 16.77
CA GLN A 115 1.48 -13.43 17.64
C GLN A 115 0.40 -14.52 17.67
N CYS A 116 -0.87 -14.13 17.58
CA CYS A 116 -2.00 -15.06 17.46
C CYS A 116 -2.10 -15.70 16.07
N ALA A 117 -1.87 -14.94 15.00
CA ALA A 117 -2.06 -15.37 13.62
C ALA A 117 -0.89 -16.20 13.08
N ALA A 118 0.36 -15.87 13.45
CA ALA A 118 1.56 -16.53 12.95
C ALA A 118 1.52 -18.08 13.01
N PRO A 119 1.22 -18.73 14.16
CA PRO A 119 1.19 -20.19 14.21
C PRO A 119 0.02 -20.80 13.43
N LYS A 120 -1.04 -20.05 13.13
CA LYS A 120 -2.17 -20.50 12.30
C LYS A 120 -1.81 -20.41 10.82
N LEU A 121 -1.21 -19.28 10.42
CA LEU A 121 -0.79 -19.00 9.06
C LEU A 121 0.19 -20.07 8.54
N PHE A 122 1.29 -20.31 9.26
CA PHE A 122 2.30 -21.29 8.83
C PHE A 122 1.83 -22.75 8.85
N ARG A 123 0.67 -23.06 9.46
CA ARG A 123 0.07 -24.40 9.37
C ARG A 123 -0.82 -24.57 8.14
N ALA A 124 -1.33 -23.47 7.61
CA ALA A 124 -2.27 -23.47 6.50
C ALA A 124 -1.58 -23.27 5.14
N LEU A 125 -0.40 -22.63 5.13
CA LEU A 125 0.46 -22.55 3.95
C LEU A 125 1.11 -23.92 3.65
N LYS A 126 1.15 -24.29 2.36
CA LYS A 126 1.77 -25.53 1.85
C LYS A 126 3.16 -25.28 1.29
#